data_AF-A0A2V5T580-F1
#
_entry.id   AF-A0A2V5T580-F1
#
_cell.length_a   1.000
_cell.length_b   1.000
_cell.length_c   1.000
_cell.angle_alpha   90.00
_cell.angle_beta   90.00
_cell.angle_gamma   90.00
#
_symmetry.space_group_name_H-M   'P 1'
#
loop_
_entity.id
_entity.type
_entity.pdbx_description
1 polymer ?
#
loop_
_entity_poly.entity_id
_entity_poly.type
_entity_poly.pdbx_seq_one_letter_code
_entity_poly.pdbx_strand_id
1 'polypeptide(L)'
;MNRESNEQPKGVRNQKASSTFEELEVYQVAREFRMAMYRVAKHLPESEKFGLASQIRRAAVSLTNNIAEGHGRYHYLEQIKFMLQSRGSLEELIDDLNICVDENYLPEVEIAPLKENGWRVRQLIDGYVRYLRSRKAANAVGECSPPYGNVDADHLTSLDLTNYE
;
A
#
# COMPACT_ATOMS: atom_id res chain seq x y z
N MET A 1 48.69 7.08 16.01
CA MET A 1 48.07 5.78 16.41
C MET A 1 47.29 6.07 17.67
N ASN A 2 45.95 6.09 17.73
CA ASN A 2 44.94 5.33 17.00
C ASN A 2 43.70 6.20 16.73
N ARG A 3 43.11 6.08 15.54
CA ARG A 3 41.77 6.57 15.21
C ARG A 3 40.81 5.40 15.45
N GLU A 4 40.07 5.42 16.54
CA GLU A 4 38.95 4.48 16.73
C GLU A 4 37.71 5.06 16.03
N SER A 5 37.40 4.47 14.88
CA SER A 5 36.16 4.64 14.15
C SER A 5 35.01 3.98 14.93
N ASN A 6 34.23 4.80 15.63
CA ASN A 6 32.96 4.39 16.23
C ASN A 6 31.85 4.48 15.16
N GLU A 7 31.72 3.42 14.34
CA GLU A 7 30.57 3.25 13.45
C GLU A 7 29.35 2.82 14.28
N GLN A 8 28.39 3.72 14.45
CA GLN A 8 27.10 3.36 15.00
C GLN A 8 26.30 2.53 13.97
N PRO A 9 25.64 1.42 14.38
CA PRO A 9 24.82 0.64 13.47
C PRO A 9 23.60 1.45 13.03
N LYS A 10 23.48 1.63 11.70
CA LYS A 10 22.32 2.28 11.06
C LYS A 10 21.05 1.53 11.44
N GLY A 11 20.11 2.27 12.04
CA GLY A 11 18.90 1.76 12.65
C GLY A 11 18.07 0.84 11.75
N VAL A 12 17.92 -0.41 12.20
CA VAL A 12 16.87 -1.31 11.74
C VAL A 12 15.54 -0.67 12.17
N ARG A 13 14.79 -0.10 11.22
CA ARG A 13 13.42 0.37 11.47
C ARG A 13 12.60 -0.86 11.88
N ASN A 14 12.38 -1.00 13.19
CA ASN A 14 11.50 -2.01 13.75
C ASN A 14 10.06 -1.60 13.40
N GLN A 15 9.59 -1.98 12.21
CA GLN A 15 8.24 -1.64 11.74
C GLN A 15 7.25 -2.52 12.50
N LYS A 16 6.69 -1.97 13.59
CA LYS A 16 5.53 -2.55 14.25
C LYS A 16 4.42 -2.66 13.20
N ALA A 17 3.91 -3.88 12.99
CA ALA A 17 2.77 -4.08 12.11
C ALA A 17 1.57 -3.28 12.67
N SER A 18 0.96 -2.47 11.81
CA SER A 18 -0.28 -1.75 12.11
C SER A 18 -1.32 -2.74 12.59
N SER A 19 -1.88 -2.54 13.78
CA SER A 19 -2.86 -3.45 14.37
C SER A 19 -4.25 -3.21 13.79
N THR A 20 -4.54 -1.96 13.42
CA THR A 20 -5.78 -1.54 12.77
C THR A 20 -5.49 -0.76 11.49
N PHE A 21 -6.47 -0.64 10.59
CA PHE A 21 -6.30 0.16 9.37
C PHE A 21 -6.18 1.66 9.67
N GLU A 22 -6.69 2.11 10.83
CA GLU A 22 -6.66 3.53 11.25
C GLU A 22 -5.25 4.02 11.57
N GLU A 23 -4.34 3.09 11.94
CA GLU A 23 -2.92 3.36 12.18
C GLU A 23 -2.11 3.47 10.89
N LEU A 24 -2.67 3.10 9.72
CA LEU A 24 -1.98 3.21 8.44
C LEU A 24 -1.85 4.68 8.01
N GLU A 25 -0.62 5.11 7.72
CA GLU A 25 -0.35 6.45 7.17
C GLU A 25 -1.17 6.69 5.88
N VAL A 26 -1.24 5.70 4.99
CA VAL A 26 -2.03 5.79 3.75
C VAL A 26 -3.52 6.05 4.04
N TYR A 27 -4.07 5.46 5.10
CA TYR A 27 -5.46 5.67 5.47
C TYR A 27 -5.68 7.06 6.06
N GLN A 28 -4.79 7.52 6.95
CA GLN A 28 -4.89 8.83 7.59
C GLN A 28 -4.89 9.95 6.55
N VAL A 29 -3.93 9.93 5.63
CA VAL A 29 -3.83 10.93 4.55
C VAL A 29 -4.98 10.81 3.56
N ALA A 30 -5.42 9.59 3.21
CA ALA A 30 -6.60 9.40 2.36
C ALA A 30 -7.88 9.92 3.03
N ARG A 31 -8.01 9.79 4.35
CA ARG A 31 -9.15 10.31 5.12
C ARG A 31 -9.17 11.83 5.14
N GLU A 32 -8.02 12.48 5.25
CA GLU A 32 -7.90 13.94 5.12
C GLU A 32 -8.31 14.40 3.72
N PHE A 33 -7.81 13.74 2.68
CA PHE A 33 -8.19 14.02 1.30
C PHE A 33 -9.70 13.82 1.06
N ARG A 34 -10.30 12.74 1.58
CA ARG A 34 -11.75 12.52 1.54
C ARG A 34 -12.52 13.69 2.16
N MET A 35 -12.08 14.21 3.31
CA MET A 35 -12.74 15.35 3.95
C MET A 35 -12.65 16.61 3.09
N ALA A 36 -11.51 16.84 2.44
CA ALA A 36 -11.35 17.95 1.49
C ALA A 36 -12.32 17.78 0.29
N MET A 37 -12.49 16.57 -0.21
CA MET A 37 -13.40 16.29 -1.33
C MET A 37 -14.87 16.50 -0.97
N TYR A 38 -15.25 16.18 0.27
CA TYR A 38 -16.57 16.54 0.79
C TYR A 38 -16.78 18.06 0.90
N ARG A 39 -15.72 18.86 1.09
CA ARG A 39 -15.81 20.32 1.06
C ARG A 39 -16.01 20.81 -0.37
N VAL A 40 -15.28 20.28 -1.36
CA VAL A 40 -15.50 20.60 -2.78
C VAL A 40 -16.95 20.31 -3.18
N ALA A 41 -17.44 19.10 -2.89
CA ALA A 41 -18.82 18.70 -3.17
C ALA A 41 -19.91 19.50 -2.42
N LYS A 42 -19.55 20.39 -1.49
CA LYS A 42 -20.47 21.33 -0.83
C LYS A 42 -20.46 22.72 -1.47
N HIS A 43 -19.41 23.08 -2.20
CA HIS A 43 -19.28 24.38 -2.88
C HIS A 43 -19.80 24.35 -4.31
N LEU A 44 -20.08 23.16 -4.85
CA LEU A 44 -20.70 23.02 -6.17
C LEU A 44 -22.12 23.61 -6.21
N PRO A 45 -22.56 24.12 -7.37
CA PRO A 45 -23.90 24.68 -7.54
C PRO A 45 -24.98 23.61 -7.28
N GLU A 46 -26.19 24.05 -6.90
CA GLU A 46 -27.30 23.14 -6.58
C GLU A 46 -27.68 22.24 -7.77
N SER A 47 -27.44 22.69 -9.01
CA SER A 47 -27.62 21.89 -10.24
C SER A 47 -26.75 20.63 -10.25
N GLU A 48 -25.59 20.63 -9.59
CA GLU A 48 -24.65 19.52 -9.54
C GLU A 48 -24.84 18.59 -8.33
N LYS A 49 -25.84 18.87 -7.48
CA LYS A 49 -26.09 18.11 -6.26
C LYS A 49 -26.25 16.60 -6.49
N PHE A 50 -26.95 16.24 -7.56
CA PHE A 50 -27.16 14.85 -7.96
C PHE A 50 -26.20 14.38 -9.07
N GLY A 51 -25.43 15.31 -9.65
CA GLY A 51 -24.36 15.06 -10.63
C GLY A 51 -23.01 14.93 -9.94
N LEU A 52 -22.11 15.88 -10.23
CA LEU A 52 -20.71 15.85 -9.80
C LEU A 52 -20.55 15.76 -8.26
N ALA A 53 -21.39 16.46 -7.49
CA ALA A 53 -21.30 16.42 -6.02
C ALA A 53 -21.57 15.00 -5.46
N SER A 54 -22.48 14.26 -6.08
CA SER A 54 -22.79 12.87 -5.71
C SER A 54 -21.66 11.92 -6.11
N GLN A 55 -21.08 12.13 -7.30
CA GLN A 55 -19.92 11.39 -7.79
C GLN A 55 -18.71 11.53 -6.87
N ILE A 56 -18.30 12.77 -6.57
CA ILE A 56 -17.18 13.08 -5.68
C ILE A 56 -17.37 12.39 -4.31
N ARG A 57 -18.56 12.48 -3.71
CA ARG A 57 -18.81 11.86 -2.39
C ARG A 57 -18.66 10.34 -2.44
N ARG A 58 -19.18 9.69 -3.49
CA ARG A 58 -19.08 8.23 -3.65
C ARG A 58 -17.63 7.79 -3.85
N ALA A 59 -16.90 8.45 -4.74
CA ALA A 59 -15.49 8.14 -4.98
C ALA A 59 -14.63 8.39 -3.72
N ALA A 60 -14.89 9.48 -2.99
CA ALA A 60 -14.18 9.81 -1.75
C ALA A 60 -14.44 8.79 -0.62
N VAL A 61 -15.66 8.28 -0.49
CA VAL A 61 -15.96 7.18 0.45
C VAL A 61 -15.27 5.89 0.01
N SER A 62 -15.38 5.55 -1.28
CA SER A 62 -14.75 4.37 -1.89
C SER A 62 -13.23 4.34 -1.68
N LEU A 63 -12.56 5.48 -1.83
CA LEU A 63 -11.12 5.64 -1.57
C LEU A 63 -10.74 5.08 -0.20
N THR A 64 -11.41 5.52 0.87
CA THR A 64 -11.10 5.11 2.24
C THR A 64 -11.64 3.72 2.59
N ASN A 65 -12.81 3.34 2.07
CA ASN A 65 -13.42 2.04 2.33
C ASN A 65 -12.56 0.92 1.75
N ASN A 66 -12.05 1.07 0.54
CA ASN A 66 -11.16 0.09 -0.06
C ASN A 66 -9.86 -0.08 0.73
N ILE A 67 -9.29 0.99 1.30
CA ILE A 67 -8.09 0.86 2.16
C ILE A 67 -8.41 0.04 3.42
N ALA A 68 -9.51 0.36 4.09
CA ALA A 68 -9.93 -0.33 5.31
C ALA A 68 -10.26 -1.81 5.04
N GLU A 69 -11.03 -2.08 3.98
CA GLU A 69 -11.39 -3.44 3.58
C GLU A 69 -10.16 -4.24 3.14
N GLY A 70 -9.26 -3.61 2.37
CA GLY A 70 -8.01 -4.20 1.94
C GLY A 70 -7.14 -4.62 3.13
N HIS A 71 -6.95 -3.76 4.13
CA HIS A 71 -6.21 -4.10 5.35
C HIS A 71 -6.81 -5.30 6.10
N GLY A 72 -8.14 -5.47 6.06
CA GLY A 72 -8.83 -6.60 6.69
C GLY A 72 -8.69 -7.94 5.95
N ARG A 73 -8.10 -7.99 4.74
CA ARG A 73 -7.96 -9.24 3.98
C ARG A 73 -6.78 -10.07 4.43
N TYR A 74 -7.00 -11.39 4.52
CA TYR A 74 -5.99 -12.35 4.93
C TYR A 74 -4.85 -12.48 3.89
N HIS A 75 -5.20 -12.57 2.60
CA HIS A 75 -4.21 -12.78 1.55
C HIS A 75 -3.69 -11.46 0.97
N TYR A 76 -2.36 -11.32 0.86
CA TYR A 76 -1.73 -10.13 0.28
C TYR A 76 -2.22 -9.75 -1.12
N LEU A 77 -2.58 -10.74 -1.96
CA LEU A 77 -3.13 -10.47 -3.30
C LEU A 77 -4.48 -9.77 -3.24
N GLU A 78 -5.33 -10.15 -2.29
CA GLU A 78 -6.61 -9.47 -2.08
C GLU A 78 -6.39 -8.07 -1.51
N GLN A 79 -5.49 -7.91 -0.53
CA GLN A 79 -5.13 -6.59 0.00
C GLN A 79 -4.68 -5.66 -1.14
N ILE A 80 -3.79 -6.13 -2.03
CA ILE A 80 -3.32 -5.37 -3.20
C ILE A 80 -4.48 -5.00 -4.13
N LYS A 81 -5.41 -5.92 -4.41
CA LYS A 81 -6.57 -5.65 -5.26
C LYS A 81 -7.39 -4.48 -4.73
N PHE A 82 -7.67 -4.46 -3.44
CA PHE A 82 -8.39 -3.36 -2.79
C PHE A 82 -7.60 -2.05 -2.82
N MET A 83 -6.28 -2.08 -2.61
CA MET A 83 -5.44 -0.89 -2.75
C MET A 83 -5.46 -0.32 -4.18
N LEU A 84 -5.52 -1.17 -5.20
CA LEU A 84 -5.66 -0.73 -6.59
C LEU A 84 -7.05 -0.17 -6.89
N GLN A 85 -8.11 -0.69 -6.27
CA GLN A 85 -9.46 -0.09 -6.34
C GLN A 85 -9.51 1.28 -5.66
N SER A 86 -8.88 1.40 -4.48
CA SER A 86 -8.68 2.69 -3.80
C SER A 86 -7.96 3.68 -4.70
N ARG A 87 -6.90 3.24 -5.40
CA ARG A 87 -6.22 4.06 -6.40
C ARG A 87 -7.15 4.47 -7.54
N GLY A 88 -8.00 3.57 -8.06
CA GLY A 88 -8.99 3.91 -9.07
C GLY A 88 -9.90 5.06 -8.64
N SER A 89 -10.48 4.97 -7.44
CA SER A 89 -11.30 6.05 -6.87
C SER A 89 -10.53 7.35 -6.64
N LEU A 90 -9.22 7.29 -6.39
CA LEU A 90 -8.38 8.48 -6.32
C LEU A 90 -8.24 9.16 -7.69
N GLU A 91 -7.98 8.38 -8.76
CA GLU A 91 -7.85 8.95 -10.11
C GLU A 91 -9.18 9.57 -10.57
N GLU A 92 -10.33 8.96 -10.23
CA GLU A 92 -11.66 9.57 -10.44
C GLU A 92 -11.81 10.92 -9.73
N LEU A 93 -11.39 11.03 -8.46
CA LEU A 93 -11.45 12.28 -7.72
C LEU A 93 -10.55 13.37 -8.30
N ILE A 94 -9.38 13.00 -8.83
CA ILE A 94 -8.50 13.94 -9.53
C ILE A 94 -9.18 14.43 -10.82
N ASP A 95 -9.89 13.57 -11.52
CA ASP A 95 -10.65 13.96 -12.71
C ASP A 95 -11.86 14.82 -12.38
N ASP A 96 -12.60 14.50 -11.32
CA ASP A 96 -13.67 15.36 -10.81
C ASP A 96 -13.17 16.78 -10.47
N LEU A 97 -11.92 16.90 -9.98
CA LEU A 97 -11.25 18.18 -9.77
C LEU A 97 -10.87 18.89 -11.09
N ASN A 98 -10.59 18.17 -12.18
CA ASN A 98 -10.45 18.77 -13.52
C ASN A 98 -11.79 19.36 -13.97
N ILE A 99 -12.88 18.59 -13.83
CA ILE A 99 -14.23 19.04 -14.20
C ILE A 99 -14.61 20.32 -13.44
N CYS A 100 -14.24 20.43 -12.16
CA CYS A 100 -14.47 21.65 -11.38
C CYS A 100 -13.81 22.90 -11.99
N VAL A 101 -12.64 22.74 -12.62
CA VAL A 101 -11.93 23.83 -13.31
C VAL A 101 -12.57 24.10 -14.67
N ASP A 102 -12.81 23.04 -15.46
CA ASP A 102 -13.34 23.14 -16.82
C ASP A 102 -14.72 23.82 -16.86
N GLU A 103 -15.59 23.47 -15.90
CA GLU A 103 -16.93 24.04 -15.74
C GLU A 103 -16.94 25.34 -14.93
N ASN A 104 -15.76 25.88 -14.57
CA ASN A 104 -15.59 27.10 -13.78
C ASN A 104 -16.32 27.08 -12.43
N TYR A 105 -16.47 25.91 -11.81
CA TYR A 105 -17.06 25.76 -10.47
C TYR A 105 -16.11 26.21 -9.36
N LEU A 106 -14.80 25.96 -9.53
CA LEU A 106 -13.75 26.42 -8.63
C LEU A 106 -12.52 26.87 -9.43
N PRO A 107 -11.80 27.91 -8.98
CA PRO A 107 -10.62 28.38 -9.68
C PRO A 107 -9.43 27.43 -9.50
N GLU A 108 -8.56 27.34 -10.50
CA GLU A 108 -7.41 26.43 -10.51
C GLU A 108 -6.48 26.62 -9.30
N VAL A 109 -6.33 27.84 -8.80
CA VAL A 109 -5.53 28.15 -7.59
C VAL A 109 -6.05 27.46 -6.33
N GLU A 110 -7.36 27.20 -6.23
CA GLU A 110 -7.95 26.45 -5.12
C GLU A 110 -7.85 24.94 -5.36
N ILE A 111 -7.81 24.49 -6.61
CA ILE A 111 -7.77 23.07 -6.99
C ILE A 111 -6.36 22.49 -6.95
N ALA A 112 -5.33 23.24 -7.33
CA ALA A 112 -3.95 22.74 -7.42
C ALA A 112 -3.46 22.10 -6.09
N PRO A 113 -3.63 22.72 -4.91
CA PRO A 113 -3.25 22.10 -3.64
C PRO A 113 -4.05 20.81 -3.32
N LEU A 114 -5.30 20.72 -3.78
CA LEU A 114 -6.10 19.51 -3.61
C LEU A 114 -5.55 18.36 -4.45
N LYS A 115 -5.15 18.62 -5.70
CA LYS A 115 -4.49 17.62 -6.54
C LYS A 115 -3.17 17.17 -5.95
N GLU A 116 -2.35 18.07 -5.41
CA GLU A 116 -1.11 17.71 -4.70
C GLU A 116 -1.37 16.76 -3.52
N ASN A 117 -2.40 17.03 -2.71
CA ASN A 117 -2.82 16.13 -1.64
C ASN A 117 -3.25 14.76 -2.19
N GLY A 118 -4.01 14.72 -3.29
CA GLY A 118 -4.36 13.47 -3.96
C GLY A 118 -3.14 12.70 -4.45
N TRP A 119 -2.15 13.37 -5.05
CA TRP A 119 -0.90 12.73 -5.47
C TRP A 119 -0.08 12.19 -4.31
N ARG A 120 -0.11 12.87 -3.16
CA ARG A 120 0.48 12.33 -1.93
C ARG A 120 -0.21 11.03 -1.50
N VAL A 121 -1.55 10.96 -1.56
CA VAL A 121 -2.29 9.72 -1.32
C VAL A 121 -1.86 8.62 -2.29
N ARG A 122 -1.72 8.94 -3.59
CA ARG A 122 -1.29 7.96 -4.62
C ARG A 122 0.07 7.36 -4.30
N GLN A 123 1.04 8.20 -3.92
CA GLN A 123 2.38 7.74 -3.54
C GLN A 123 2.34 6.79 -2.33
N LEU A 124 1.48 7.06 -1.35
CA LEU A 124 1.29 6.21 -0.18
C LEU A 124 0.63 4.88 -0.54
N ILE A 125 -0.39 4.88 -1.41
CA ILE A 125 -1.00 3.66 -1.94
C ILE A 125 0.06 2.81 -2.65
N ASP A 126 0.83 3.41 -3.56
CA ASP A 126 1.86 2.69 -4.31
C ASP A 126 2.96 2.16 -3.38
N GLY A 127 3.33 2.92 -2.34
CA GLY A 127 4.25 2.50 -1.28
C GLY A 127 3.74 1.27 -0.53
N TYR A 128 2.47 1.28 -0.13
CA TYR A 128 1.85 0.17 0.57
C TYR A 128 1.72 -1.07 -0.34
N VAL A 129 1.36 -0.90 -1.62
CA VAL A 129 1.35 -2.01 -2.59
C VAL A 129 2.74 -2.63 -2.75
N ARG A 130 3.81 -1.83 -2.82
CA ARG A 130 5.18 -2.35 -2.87
C ARG A 130 5.53 -3.15 -1.61
N TYR A 131 5.13 -2.66 -0.44
CA TYR A 131 5.29 -3.37 0.83
C TYR A 131 4.56 -4.72 0.85
N LEU A 132 3.29 -4.77 0.42
CA LEU A 132 2.53 -6.02 0.38
C LEU A 132 3.13 -7.04 -0.60
N ARG A 133 3.65 -6.57 -1.75
CA ARG A 133 4.33 -7.43 -2.71
C ARG A 133 5.62 -8.03 -2.16
N SER A 134 6.42 -7.26 -1.43
CA SER A 134 7.67 -7.77 -0.83
C SER A 134 7.38 -8.81 0.27
N ARG A 135 6.33 -8.59 1.08
CA ARG A 135 5.87 -9.56 2.08
C ARG A 135 5.39 -10.87 1.46
N LYS A 136 4.64 -10.81 0.36
CA LYS A 136 4.25 -12.01 -0.40
C LYS A 136 5.47 -12.80 -0.87
N ALA A 137 6.47 -12.11 -1.46
CA ALA A 137 7.68 -12.77 -1.95
C ALA A 137 8.48 -13.43 -0.82
N ALA A 138 8.63 -12.75 0.32
CA ALA A 138 9.32 -13.31 1.49
C ALA A 138 8.63 -14.58 2.03
N ASN A 139 7.29 -14.59 2.07
CA ASN A 139 6.53 -15.78 2.50
C ASN A 139 6.71 -16.96 1.53
N ALA A 140 6.75 -16.71 0.22
CA ALA A 140 6.97 -17.76 -0.78
C ALA A 140 8.37 -18.39 -0.70
N VAL A 141 9.39 -17.62 -0.28
CA VAL A 141 10.76 -18.13 -0.10
C VAL A 141 10.90 -18.96 1.18
N GLY A 142 10.20 -18.61 2.26
CA GLY A 142 10.19 -19.37 3.51
C GLY A 142 9.56 -20.77 3.40
N GLU A 143 8.57 -20.93 2.51
CA GLU A 143 7.94 -22.23 2.21
C GLU A 143 8.79 -23.14 1.31
N CYS A 144 9.85 -22.62 0.69
CA CYS A 144 10.74 -23.34 -0.24
C CYS A 144 12.00 -23.93 0.43
N SER A 145 11.96 -24.25 1.72
CA SER A 145 13.01 -25.06 2.34
C SER A 145 12.81 -26.54 1.96
N PRO A 146 13.81 -27.23 1.38
CA PRO A 146 13.66 -28.63 0.99
C PRO A 146 13.44 -29.50 2.24
N PRO A 147 12.54 -30.50 2.20
CA PRO A 147 12.37 -31.46 3.28
C PRO A 147 13.45 -32.54 3.15
N TYR A 148 14.71 -32.17 3.33
CA TYR A 148 15.76 -33.16 3.56
C TYR A 148 16.57 -32.71 4.75
N GLY A 149 16.23 -33.31 5.89
CA GLY A 149 17.04 -33.26 7.10
C GLY A 149 18.43 -33.82 6.82
N ASN A 150 19.38 -33.35 7.61
CA ASN A 150 20.72 -33.93 7.72
C ASN A 150 20.62 -35.46 7.75
N VAL A 151 21.05 -36.11 6.66
CA VAL A 151 21.52 -37.49 6.76
C VAL A 151 23.00 -37.39 7.11
N ASP A 152 23.30 -37.82 8.33
CA ASP A 152 24.63 -37.88 8.89
C ASP A 152 25.57 -38.56 7.90
N ALA A 153 26.60 -37.84 7.47
CA ALA A 153 27.69 -38.37 6.68
C ALA A 153 28.66 -39.14 7.59
N ASP A 154 28.20 -40.23 8.20
CA ASP A 154 29.02 -41.12 9.02
C ASP A 154 28.47 -42.56 9.00
N HIS A 155 28.46 -43.21 7.83
CA HIS A 155 28.52 -44.68 7.74
C HIS A 155 28.75 -45.18 6.30
N LEU A 156 29.99 -45.12 5.81
CA LEU A 156 30.46 -46.02 4.74
C LEU A 156 31.90 -46.44 5.06
N THR A 157 32.03 -47.29 6.08
CA THR A 157 33.26 -48.04 6.37
C THR A 157 33.20 -49.40 5.69
N SER A 158 34.21 -49.67 4.86
CA SER A 158 34.74 -50.97 4.44
C SER A 158 33.77 -52.02 3.90
N LEU A 159 33.57 -52.03 2.57
CA LEU A 159 33.38 -53.29 1.84
C LEU A 159 34.75 -53.79 1.42
N ASP A 160 35.25 -54.77 2.17
CA ASP A 160 36.46 -55.52 1.88
C ASP A 160 36.18 -56.48 0.71
N LEU A 161 36.81 -56.19 -0.44
CA LEU A 161 36.76 -57.02 -1.64
C LEU A 161 37.90 -58.04 -1.59
N THR A 162 37.72 -59.11 -0.82
CA THR A 162 38.48 -60.34 -1.00
C THR A 162 37.54 -61.52 -0.86
N ASN A 163 37.19 -62.14 -1.99
CA ASN A 163 37.02 -63.59 -2.18
C ASN A 163 36.27 -63.85 -3.50
N TYR A 164 37.05 -63.99 -4.58
CA TYR A 164 36.70 -64.83 -5.72
C TYR A 164 37.84 -65.85 -5.87
N GLU A 165 37.60 -67.05 -5.36
CA GLU A 165 38.14 -68.30 -5.91
C GLU A 165 37.00 -69.03 -6.62
#